data_AF-A0A938MU00-F1
#
_entry.id   AF-A0A938MU00-F1
#
_cell.length_a   1.000
_cell.length_b   1.000
_cell.length_c   1.000
_cell.angle_alpha   90.00
_cell.angle_beta   90.00
_cell.angle_gamma   90.00
#
_symmetry.space_group_name_H-M   'P 1'
#
loop_
_entity.id
_entity.type
_entity.pdbx_description
1 polymer ?
#
loop_
_entity_poly.entity_id
_entity_poly.type
_entity_poly.pdbx_seq_one_letter_code
_entity_poly.pdbx_strand_id
1 'polypeptide(L)'
;MPKKRKDKKKPNVNSRGLAHVISHRRYQVSRLMASGYSTAEIAQKLKVHYSTIQRDVDELEDQWYWRARLNTEKVKQNEIRQLESARQAAWRAFYENANRHGEVQQTGYLDLVLRATKQLHELLRINDPLVDQGAIGPESKAKVIEVTVRTREQVDLIERGSIDFEDLATLEKG
;
A
#
# COMPACT_ATOMS: atom_id res chain seq x y z
N MET A 1 -18.19 -56.86 11.50
CA MET A 1 -18.87 -55.87 12.36
C MET A 1 -19.21 -54.63 11.55
N PRO A 2 -20.50 -54.24 11.40
CA PRO A 2 -20.88 -53.05 10.64
C PRO A 2 -20.52 -51.77 11.41
N LYS A 3 -19.76 -50.87 10.77
CA LYS A 3 -19.42 -49.54 11.32
C LYS A 3 -20.69 -48.69 11.41
N LYS A 4 -21.13 -48.36 12.63
CA LYS A 4 -22.24 -47.42 12.87
C LYS A 4 -21.94 -46.10 12.15
N ARG A 5 -22.81 -45.70 11.21
CA ARG A 5 -22.72 -44.41 10.52
C ARG A 5 -22.98 -43.31 11.55
N LYS A 6 -22.05 -42.36 11.71
CA LYS A 6 -22.23 -41.19 12.57
C LYS A 6 -23.34 -40.32 11.96
N ASP A 7 -24.41 -40.10 12.72
CA ASP A 7 -25.49 -39.20 12.33
C ASP A 7 -24.93 -37.80 12.06
N LYS A 8 -25.18 -37.28 10.85
CA LYS A 8 -24.74 -35.93 10.48
C LYS A 8 -25.53 -34.92 11.33
N LYS A 9 -24.85 -34.26 12.26
CA LYS A 9 -25.41 -33.19 13.10
C LYS A 9 -26.03 -32.13 12.17
N LYS A 10 -27.36 -31.95 12.25
CA LYS A 10 -28.08 -30.99 11.40
C LYS A 10 -27.52 -29.57 11.63
N PRO A 11 -27.35 -28.75 10.58
CA PRO A 11 -26.86 -27.39 10.72
C PRO A 11 -27.81 -26.57 11.59
N ASN A 12 -27.27 -25.88 12.60
CA ASN A 12 -28.04 -25.03 13.50
C ASN A 12 -28.56 -23.80 12.73
N VAL A 13 -29.88 -23.73 12.54
CA VAL A 13 -30.58 -22.70 11.76
C VAL A 13 -30.43 -21.29 12.38
N ASN A 14 -30.03 -21.19 13.65
CA ASN A 14 -29.87 -19.91 14.36
C ASN A 14 -28.57 -19.15 14.05
N SER A 15 -27.68 -19.68 13.20
CA SER A 15 -26.37 -19.06 12.91
C SER A 15 -26.47 -17.69 12.21
N ARG A 16 -27.50 -17.47 11.38
CA ARG A 16 -27.67 -16.22 10.64
C ARG A 16 -28.03 -15.03 11.53
N GLY A 17 -28.89 -15.24 12.54
CA GLY A 17 -29.25 -14.19 13.50
C GLY A 17 -28.06 -13.80 14.38
N LEU A 18 -27.26 -14.79 14.78
CA LEU A 18 -26.08 -14.55 15.63
C LEU A 18 -25.01 -13.71 14.92
N ALA A 19 -24.76 -14.00 13.63
CA ALA A 19 -23.77 -13.25 12.84
C ALA A 19 -24.14 -11.76 12.76
N HIS A 20 -25.40 -11.44 12.46
CA HIS A 20 -25.87 -10.05 12.40
C HIS A 20 -25.71 -9.32 13.75
N VAL A 21 -26.03 -9.98 14.86
CA VAL A 21 -25.85 -9.42 16.21
C VAL A 21 -24.38 -9.13 16.52
N ILE A 22 -23.48 -10.07 16.18
CA ILE A 22 -22.03 -9.89 16.35
C ILE A 22 -21.52 -8.73 15.49
N SER A 23 -21.92 -8.67 14.22
CA SER A 23 -21.54 -7.59 13.30
C SER A 23 -22.01 -6.23 13.80
N HIS A 24 -23.27 -6.13 14.27
CA HIS A 24 -23.82 -4.90 14.83
C HIS A 24 -23.07 -4.48 16.10
N ARG A 25 -22.75 -5.43 16.98
CA ARG A 25 -21.98 -5.14 18.20
C ARG A 25 -20.58 -4.66 17.89
N ARG A 26 -19.86 -5.32 16.97
CA ARG A 26 -18.51 -4.89 16.53
C ARG A 26 -18.53 -3.48 15.94
N TYR A 27 -19.58 -3.12 15.19
CA TYR A 27 -19.76 -1.74 14.71
C TYR A 27 -19.94 -0.73 15.85
N GLN A 28 -20.67 -1.07 16.91
CA GLN A 28 -20.80 -0.20 18.08
C GLN A 28 -19.49 -0.07 18.86
N VAL A 29 -18.75 -1.18 19.02
CA VAL A 29 -17.44 -1.21 19.66
C VAL A 29 -16.46 -0.29 18.93
N SER A 30 -16.33 -0.43 17.60
CA SER A 30 -15.42 0.42 16.82
C SER A 30 -15.77 1.90 16.92
N ARG A 31 -17.07 2.26 16.91
CA ARG A 31 -17.53 3.64 17.09
C ARG A 31 -17.16 4.23 18.45
N LEU A 32 -17.30 3.43 19.51
CA LEU A 32 -16.96 3.87 20.87
C LEU A 32 -15.45 3.97 21.07
N MET A 33 -14.66 3.03 20.54
CA MET A 33 -13.20 3.13 20.53
C MET A 33 -12.73 4.42 19.83
N ALA A 34 -13.30 4.73 18.66
CA ALA A 34 -13.00 5.97 17.94
C ALA A 34 -13.38 7.23 18.72
N SER A 35 -14.29 7.12 19.69
CA SER A 35 -14.67 8.21 20.60
C SER A 35 -13.81 8.27 21.87
N GLY A 36 -12.79 7.42 22.00
CA GLY A 36 -11.85 7.40 23.12
C GLY A 36 -12.28 6.57 24.33
N TYR A 37 -13.34 5.77 24.25
CA TYR A 37 -13.76 4.90 25.35
C TYR A 37 -12.82 3.70 25.51
N SER A 38 -12.52 3.35 26.77
CA SER A 38 -11.81 2.12 27.13
C SER A 38 -12.68 0.87 26.97
N THR A 39 -12.05 -0.31 26.86
CA THR A 39 -12.76 -1.61 26.73
C THR A 39 -13.70 -1.89 27.90
N ALA A 40 -13.32 -1.49 29.12
CA ALA A 40 -14.15 -1.61 30.32
C ALA A 40 -15.40 -0.72 30.25
N GLU A 41 -15.27 0.52 29.83
CA GLU A 41 -16.40 1.44 29.66
C GLU A 41 -17.33 0.99 28.52
N ILE A 42 -16.78 0.46 27.43
CA ILE A 42 -17.54 -0.12 26.33
C ILE A 42 -18.37 -1.32 26.82
N ALA A 43 -17.76 -2.21 27.62
CA ALA A 43 -18.46 -3.37 28.20
C ALA A 43 -19.64 -2.94 29.08
N GLN A 44 -19.44 -1.93 29.94
CA GLN A 44 -20.51 -1.36 30.77
C GLN A 44 -21.62 -0.74 29.91
N LYS A 45 -21.25 0.07 28.91
CA LYS A 45 -22.19 0.81 28.05
C LYS A 45 -23.05 -0.11 27.18
N LEU A 46 -22.45 -1.19 26.66
CA LEU A 46 -23.14 -2.19 25.85
C LEU A 46 -23.82 -3.29 26.69
N LYS A 47 -23.61 -3.32 28.01
CA LYS A 47 -24.07 -4.38 28.92
C LYS A 47 -23.61 -5.77 28.47
N VAL A 48 -22.36 -5.87 28.04
CA VAL A 48 -21.73 -7.10 27.54
C VAL A 48 -20.53 -7.42 28.40
N HIS A 49 -20.24 -8.70 28.61
CA HIS A 49 -19.09 -9.12 29.40
C HIS A 49 -17.77 -8.63 28.79
N TYR A 50 -16.83 -8.19 29.65
CA TYR A 50 -15.52 -7.65 29.23
C TYR A 50 -14.81 -8.56 28.21
N SER A 51 -14.73 -9.86 28.48
CA SER A 51 -14.07 -10.82 27.58
C SER A 51 -14.70 -10.92 26.17
N THR A 52 -15.99 -10.59 26.03
CA THR A 52 -16.64 -10.55 24.72
C THR A 52 -16.26 -9.30 23.95
N ILE A 53 -16.18 -8.15 24.64
CA ILE A 53 -15.67 -6.92 24.04
C ILE A 53 -14.21 -7.08 23.64
N GLN A 54 -13.37 -7.68 24.49
CA GLN A 54 -11.97 -7.95 24.14
C GLN A 54 -11.85 -8.76 22.84
N ARG A 55 -12.58 -9.86 22.71
CA ARG A 55 -12.57 -10.67 21.47
C ARG A 55 -13.06 -9.90 20.24
N ASP A 56 -14.02 -8.99 20.42
CA ASP A 56 -14.49 -8.15 19.31
C ASP A 56 -13.45 -7.09 18.93
N VAL A 57 -12.68 -6.57 19.89
CA VAL A 57 -11.56 -5.67 19.65
C VAL A 57 -10.45 -6.39 18.89
N ASP A 58 -10.01 -7.56 19.39
CA ASP A 58 -8.95 -8.34 18.75
C ASP A 58 -9.28 -8.63 17.27
N GLU A 59 -10.53 -9.00 16.98
CA GLU A 59 -10.96 -9.21 15.61
C GLU A 59 -11.02 -7.91 14.78
N LEU A 60 -11.48 -6.80 15.37
CA LEU A 60 -11.49 -5.52 14.66
C LEU A 60 -10.07 -5.08 14.28
N GLU A 61 -9.11 -5.28 15.19
CA GLU A 61 -7.69 -4.99 14.94
C GLU A 61 -7.14 -5.87 13.81
N ASP A 62 -7.41 -7.17 13.83
CA ASP A 62 -7.04 -8.08 12.74
C ASP A 62 -7.63 -7.63 11.41
N GLN A 63 -8.93 -7.26 11.39
CA GLN A 63 -9.60 -6.80 10.18
C GLN A 63 -9.00 -5.49 9.66
N TRP A 64 -8.68 -4.55 10.55
CA TRP A 64 -8.04 -3.29 10.17
C TRP A 64 -6.63 -3.51 9.65
N TYR A 65 -5.84 -4.36 10.31
CA TYR A 65 -4.51 -4.75 9.86
C TYR A 65 -4.56 -5.35 8.45
N TRP A 66 -5.45 -6.32 8.22
CA TRP A 66 -5.62 -6.93 6.90
C TRP A 66 -6.03 -5.92 5.83
N ARG A 67 -6.97 -5.02 6.13
CA ARG A 67 -7.39 -3.95 5.20
C ARG A 67 -6.27 -2.96 4.92
N ALA A 68 -5.52 -2.55 5.93
CA ALA A 68 -4.39 -1.66 5.78
C ALA A 68 -3.31 -2.28 4.89
N ARG A 69 -3.02 -3.58 5.07
CA ARG A 69 -2.10 -4.35 4.24
C ARG A 69 -2.56 -4.41 2.78
N LEU A 70 -3.83 -4.73 2.53
CA LEU A 70 -4.40 -4.77 1.16
C LEU A 70 -4.40 -3.39 0.50
N ASN A 71 -4.74 -2.35 1.24
CA ASN A 71 -4.70 -0.97 0.73
C ASN A 71 -3.27 -0.57 0.36
N THR A 72 -2.29 -0.90 1.21
CA THR A 72 -0.87 -0.63 0.95
C THR A 72 -0.41 -1.36 -0.31
N GLU A 73 -0.77 -2.63 -0.47
CA GLU A 73 -0.45 -3.39 -1.68
C GLU A 73 -1.09 -2.78 -2.93
N LYS A 74 -2.35 -2.36 -2.85
CA LYS A 74 -3.03 -1.68 -3.96
C LYS A 74 -2.34 -0.38 -4.36
N VAL A 75 -1.93 0.44 -3.39
CA VAL A 75 -1.19 1.68 -3.64
C VAL A 75 0.14 1.37 -4.34
N LYS A 76 0.89 0.39 -3.83
CA LYS A 76 2.16 -0.05 -4.43
C LYS A 76 1.98 -0.53 -5.87
N GLN A 77 0.98 -1.36 -6.15
CA GLN A 77 0.72 -1.85 -7.51
C GLN A 77 0.37 -0.73 -8.49
N ASN A 78 -0.37 0.28 -8.03
CA ASN A 78 -0.65 1.47 -8.84
C ASN A 78 0.63 2.26 -9.13
N GLU A 79 1.52 2.41 -8.15
CA GLU A 79 2.79 3.11 -8.32
C GLU A 79 3.72 2.37 -9.29
N ILE A 80 3.84 1.04 -9.15
CA ILE A 80 4.58 0.18 -10.11
C ILE A 80 4.05 0.39 -11.53
N ARG A 81 2.73 0.35 -11.72
CA ARG A 81 2.11 0.59 -13.04
C ARG A 81 2.43 1.97 -13.60
N GLN A 82 2.42 3.01 -12.77
CA GLN A 82 2.78 4.37 -13.20
C GLN A 82 4.24 4.45 -13.62
N LEU A 83 5.15 3.86 -12.85
CA LEU A 83 6.57 3.83 -13.17
C LEU A 83 6.86 3.03 -14.45
N GLU A 84 6.19 1.90 -14.66
CA GLU A 84 6.29 1.14 -15.90
C GLU A 84 5.81 1.94 -17.11
N SER A 85 4.69 2.65 -16.97
CA SER A 85 4.17 3.53 -18.01
C SER A 85 5.15 4.66 -18.33
N ALA A 86 5.67 5.35 -17.31
CA ALA A 86 6.65 6.41 -17.48
C ALA A 86 7.94 5.90 -18.15
N ARG A 87 8.43 4.73 -17.72
CA ARG A 87 9.58 4.07 -18.36
C ARG A 87 9.31 3.78 -19.83
N GLN A 88 8.15 3.22 -20.18
CA GLN A 88 7.80 2.93 -21.58
C GLN A 88 7.71 4.21 -22.43
N ALA A 89 7.13 5.28 -21.87
CA ALA A 89 7.06 6.58 -22.54
C ALA A 89 8.46 7.16 -22.78
N ALA A 90 9.33 7.13 -21.78
CA ALA A 90 10.73 7.57 -21.90
C ALA A 90 11.50 6.76 -22.97
N TRP A 91 11.32 5.43 -23.00
CA TRP A 91 11.89 4.59 -24.04
C TRP A 91 11.37 4.93 -25.44
N ARG A 92 10.07 5.16 -25.58
CA ARG A 92 9.49 5.57 -26.87
C ARG A 92 10.07 6.91 -27.34
N ALA A 93 10.12 7.90 -26.45
CA ALA A 93 10.70 9.22 -26.74
C ALA A 93 12.18 9.12 -27.14
N PHE A 94 12.95 8.27 -26.43
CA PHE A 94 14.34 8.00 -26.78
C PHE A 94 14.47 7.47 -28.21
N TYR A 95 13.70 6.44 -28.59
CA TYR A 95 13.78 5.89 -29.94
C TYR A 95 13.29 6.86 -31.02
N GLU A 96 12.21 7.60 -30.77
CA GLU A 96 11.71 8.60 -31.70
C GLU A 96 12.74 9.72 -31.94
N ASN A 97 13.46 10.14 -30.89
CA ASN A 97 14.50 11.17 -30.99
C ASN A 97 15.82 10.64 -31.56
N ALA A 98 16.25 9.43 -31.18
CA ALA A 98 17.44 8.78 -31.74
C ALA A 98 17.31 8.56 -33.27
N ASN A 99 16.09 8.37 -33.76
CA ASN A 99 15.81 8.30 -35.19
C ASN A 99 15.79 9.68 -35.89
N ARG A 100 15.62 10.79 -35.15
CA ARG A 100 15.54 12.16 -35.70
C ARG A 100 16.87 12.93 -35.61
N HIS A 101 17.66 12.71 -34.57
CA HIS A 101 18.89 13.43 -34.29
C HIS A 101 20.03 12.44 -34.04
N GLY A 102 21.12 12.54 -34.80
CA GLY A 102 22.31 11.70 -34.59
C GLY A 102 22.85 11.76 -33.16
N GLU A 103 23.53 10.68 -32.75
CA GLU A 103 24.13 10.27 -31.45
C GLU A 103 24.15 11.20 -30.21
N VAL A 104 24.24 12.53 -30.34
CA VAL A 104 24.64 13.45 -29.26
C VAL A 104 23.58 13.64 -28.16
N GLN A 105 22.30 13.36 -28.39
CA GLN A 105 21.24 13.47 -27.36
C GLN A 105 20.94 12.16 -26.61
N GLN A 106 21.65 11.06 -26.89
CA GLN A 106 21.30 9.74 -26.33
C GLN A 106 21.62 9.58 -24.83
N THR A 107 22.57 10.36 -24.29
CA THR A 107 23.07 10.19 -22.91
C THR A 107 22.09 10.69 -21.84
N GLY A 108 21.38 11.80 -22.08
CA GLY A 108 20.42 12.34 -21.10
C GLY A 108 19.21 11.43 -20.87
N TYR A 109 18.71 10.81 -21.94
CA TYR A 109 17.59 9.86 -21.86
C TYR A 109 17.98 8.54 -21.20
N LEU A 110 19.20 8.06 -21.44
CA LEU A 110 19.71 6.85 -20.80
C LEU A 110 19.80 7.01 -19.28
N ASP A 111 20.22 8.18 -18.80
CA ASP A 111 20.30 8.47 -17.37
C ASP A 111 18.91 8.49 -16.70
N LEU A 112 17.91 9.07 -17.37
CA LEU A 112 16.52 9.05 -16.90
C LEU A 112 15.97 7.62 -16.78
N VAL A 113 16.20 6.79 -17.81
CA VAL A 113 15.79 5.36 -17.80
C VAL A 113 16.49 4.60 -16.68
N LEU A 114 17.78 4.85 -16.46
CA LEU A 114 18.55 4.20 -15.39
C LEU A 114 18.06 4.63 -14.00
N ARG A 115 17.73 5.91 -13.78
CA ARG A 115 17.13 6.40 -12.52
C ARG A 115 15.77 5.76 -12.25
N ALA A 116 14.87 5.77 -13.23
CA ALA A 116 13.55 5.14 -13.12
C ALA A 116 13.67 3.63 -12.83
N THR A 117 14.63 2.96 -13.47
CA THR A 117 14.88 1.52 -13.26
C THR A 117 15.42 1.23 -11.86
N LYS A 118 16.34 2.06 -11.33
CA LYS A 118 16.84 1.94 -9.96
C LYS A 118 15.73 2.14 -8.92
N GLN A 119 14.88 3.15 -9.11
CA GLN A 119 13.74 3.41 -8.21
C GLN A 119 12.74 2.25 -8.20
N LEU A 120 12.40 1.72 -9.38
CA LEU A 120 11.54 0.54 -9.50
C LEU A 120 12.16 -0.67 -8.78
N HIS A 121 13.47 -0.89 -8.94
CA HIS A 121 14.17 -1.98 -8.27
C HIS A 121 14.13 -1.83 -6.75
N GLU A 122 14.31 -0.63 -6.21
CA GLU A 122 14.24 -0.40 -4.76
C GLU A 122 12.83 -0.64 -4.21
N LEU A 123 11.79 -0.21 -4.92
CA LEU A 123 10.40 -0.51 -4.55
C LEU A 123 10.11 -2.02 -4.58
N LEU A 124 10.63 -2.74 -5.57
CA LEU A 124 10.52 -4.20 -5.66
C LEU A 124 11.31 -4.91 -4.54
N ARG A 125 12.48 -4.40 -4.17
CA ARG A 125 13.30 -4.91 -3.07
C ARG A 125 12.61 -4.76 -1.71
N ILE A 126 11.96 -3.62 -1.46
CA ILE A 126 11.12 -3.40 -0.26
C ILE A 126 9.93 -4.37 -0.23
N ASN A 127 9.55 -4.93 -1.38
CA ASN A 127 8.46 -5.88 -1.54
C ASN A 127 8.87 -7.35 -1.42
N ASP A 128 10.17 -7.66 -1.39
CA ASP A 128 10.60 -9.05 -1.22
C ASP A 128 10.37 -9.47 0.24
N PRO A 129 9.46 -10.42 0.53
CA PRO A 129 9.17 -10.87 1.88
C PRO A 129 10.37 -11.56 2.56
N LEU A 130 11.44 -11.86 1.81
CA LEU A 130 12.71 -12.39 2.32
C LEU A 130 13.69 -11.30 2.75
N VAL A 131 13.45 -10.04 2.39
CA VAL A 131 14.26 -8.90 2.87
C VAL A 131 13.78 -8.57 4.27
N ASP A 132 14.60 -8.97 5.24
CA ASP A 132 14.36 -8.88 6.67
C ASP A 132 13.84 -7.48 7.06
N GLN A 133 12.61 -7.41 7.58
CA GLN A 133 11.93 -6.15 7.91
C GLN A 133 12.64 -5.36 9.02
N GLY A 134 13.61 -5.96 9.71
CA GLY A 134 14.48 -5.28 10.67
C GLY A 134 15.52 -4.33 10.05
N ALA A 135 15.78 -4.42 8.74
CA ALA A 135 16.85 -3.64 8.09
C ALA A 135 16.38 -2.29 7.50
N ILE A 136 15.07 -2.07 7.36
CA ILE A 136 14.53 -0.85 6.75
C ILE A 136 13.91 0.00 7.86
N GLY A 137 14.74 0.86 8.45
CA GLY A 137 14.29 1.81 9.47
C GLY A 137 13.17 2.73 8.97
N PRO A 138 12.37 3.31 9.88
CA PRO A 138 11.28 4.23 9.54
C PRO A 138 11.75 5.43 8.69
N GLU A 139 13.01 5.84 8.84
CA GLU A 139 13.64 6.90 8.06
C GLU A 139 13.78 6.56 6.57
N SER A 140 14.03 5.29 6.25
CA SER A 140 14.13 4.83 4.86
C SER A 140 12.79 4.90 4.14
N LYS A 141 11.68 4.65 4.84
CA LYS A 141 10.33 4.79 4.26
C LYS A 141 9.99 6.25 3.96
N ALA A 142 10.34 7.18 4.85
CA ALA A 142 10.14 8.61 4.63
C ALA A 142 10.95 9.11 3.43
N LYS A 143 12.22 8.70 3.33
CA LYS A 143 13.09 9.02 2.19
C LYS A 143 12.57 8.48 0.86
N VAL A 144 12.02 7.27 0.83
CA VAL A 144 11.43 6.71 -0.40
C VAL A 144 10.23 7.54 -0.84
N ILE A 145 9.34 7.92 0.08
CA ILE A 145 8.19 8.77 -0.23
C ILE A 145 8.63 10.15 -0.74
N GLU A 146 9.60 10.76 -0.08
CA GLU A 146 10.17 12.06 -0.49
C GLU A 146 10.75 12.01 -1.90
N VAL A 147 11.55 10.97 -2.20
CA VAL A 147 12.15 10.76 -3.51
C VAL A 147 11.06 10.50 -4.57
N THR A 148 10.03 9.72 -4.27
CA THR A 148 8.90 9.49 -5.18
C THR A 148 8.16 10.79 -5.50
N VAL A 149 7.83 11.60 -4.48
CA VAL A 149 7.13 12.88 -4.67
C VAL A 149 7.97 13.83 -5.53
N ARG A 150 9.26 13.96 -5.23
CA ARG A 150 10.17 14.86 -5.96
C ARG A 150 10.36 14.42 -7.42
N THR A 151 10.44 13.12 -7.67
CA THR A 151 10.56 12.58 -9.03
C THR A 151 9.29 12.84 -9.83
N ARG A 152 8.12 12.73 -9.19
CA ARG A 152 6.83 13.05 -9.83
C ARG A 152 6.73 14.52 -10.20
N GLU A 153 7.16 15.42 -9.32
CA GLU A 153 7.20 16.86 -9.62
C GLU A 153 8.15 17.17 -10.78
N GLN A 154 9.33 16.52 -10.84
CA GLN A 154 10.27 16.69 -11.95
C GLN A 154 9.69 16.18 -13.28
N VAL A 155 9.02 15.03 -13.29
CA VAL A 155 8.34 14.50 -14.48
C VAL A 155 7.23 15.44 -14.93
N ASP A 156 6.39 15.93 -14.02
CA ASP A 156 5.31 16.87 -14.34
C ASP A 156 5.86 18.20 -14.91
N LEU A 157 7.02 18.68 -14.44
CA LEU A 157 7.66 19.90 -14.95
C LEU A 157 8.21 19.73 -16.37
N ILE A 158 8.77 18.55 -16.67
CA ILE A 158 9.23 18.19 -18.02
C ILE A 158 8.03 18.04 -18.96
N GLU A 159 6.95 17.36 -18.54
CA GLU A 159 5.75 17.18 -19.37
C GLU A 159 5.04 18.51 -19.70
N ARG A 160 5.12 19.51 -18.82
CA ARG A 160 4.56 20.85 -19.06
C ARG A 160 5.47 21.76 -19.89
N GLY A 161 6.63 21.28 -20.33
CA GLY A 161 7.62 22.09 -21.07
C GLY A 161 8.06 23.34 -20.31
N SER A 162 7.97 23.30 -18.98
CA SER A 162 8.14 24.48 -18.12
C SER A 162 9.58 24.68 -17.64
N ILE A 163 10.44 23.67 -17.82
CA ILE A 163 11.85 23.69 -17.41
C ILE A 163 12.65 22.91 -18.46
N ASP A 164 13.69 23.51 -19.03
CA ASP A 164 14.65 22.81 -19.88
C ASP A 164 15.61 21.97 -19.02
N PHE A 165 16.09 20.84 -19.56
CA PHE A 165 16.86 19.85 -18.79
C PHE A 165 18.12 20.41 -18.09
N GLU A 166 18.69 21.51 -18.58
CA GLU A 166 19.85 22.18 -17.97
C GLU A 166 19.50 22.87 -16.64
N ASP A 167 18.24 23.31 -16.46
CA ASP A 167 17.77 24.02 -15.26
C ASP A 167 17.42 23.06 -14.10
N LEU A 168 17.21 21.77 -14.38
CA LEU A 168 16.99 20.75 -13.33
C LEU A 168 18.28 20.45 -12.55
N ALA A 169 19.46 20.57 -13.18
CA ALA A 169 20.75 20.29 -12.56
C ALA A 169 21.20 21.40 -11.59
N THR A 170 20.65 22.61 -11.70
CA THR A 170 20.93 23.76 -10.83
C THR A 170 20.06 23.79 -9.58
N LEU A 171 18.85 23.24 -9.63
CA LEU A 171 17.93 23.13 -8.48
C LEU A 171 18.40 22.15 -7.37
N GLU A 172 19.32 21.23 -7.68
CA GLU A 172 19.85 20.26 -6.70
C GLU A 172 21.09 20.75 -5.94
N LYS A 173 21.67 21.91 -6.31
CA LYS A 173 22.85 22.49 -5.65
C LYS A 173 22.53 23.55 -4.59
N GLY A 174 21.25 23.86 -4.38
CA GLY A 174 20.75 24.76 -3.33
C GLY A 174 19.98 24.00 -2.26
#